data_AF-A0A3A1YU98-F1
#
_entry.id   AF-A0A3A1YU98-F1
#
_cell.length_a   1.000
_cell.length_b   1.000
_cell.length_c   1.000
_cell.angle_alpha   90.00
_cell.angle_beta   90.00
_cell.angle_gamma   90.00
#
_symmetry.space_group_name_H-M   'P 1'
#
loop_
_entity.id
_entity.type
_entity.pdbx_description
1 polymer ?
#
loop_
_entity_poly.entity_id
_entity_poly.type
_entity_poly.pdbx_seq_one_letter_code
_entity_poly.pdbx_strand_id
1 'polypeptide(L)'
;MTIPVVADADTLFPGAMRGLLIFMDYQGMIKLHWSPLILDEVCRALVRTGRKNSLKEAKQAEVLMCDSLPNATVSTKDVQAQFQAVAPAVKSHKDTHVAACAHFLIASLAYPNTSSIVLITRNTKDFKKSNLAKLGISMQKPDDFLDDLTANQPQNVADAFRHFRQDLSSKPTPEALLAQLEKNGLVNTVGRLRALHQSRLITL
;
A
#
# COMPACT_ATOMS: atom_id res chain seq x y z
N MET A 1 13.09 0.51 -12.49
CA MET A 1 11.87 1.29 -12.78
C MET A 1 11.00 1.19 -11.55
N THR A 2 10.56 2.32 -10.99
CA THR A 2 9.77 2.37 -9.75
C THR A 2 8.29 2.28 -10.07
N ILE A 3 7.52 1.51 -9.30
CA ILE A 3 6.10 1.26 -9.56
C ILE A 3 5.24 2.24 -8.75
N PRO A 4 4.48 3.17 -9.36
CA PRO A 4 3.57 4.03 -8.61
C PRO A 4 2.35 3.24 -8.11
N VAL A 5 2.07 3.39 -6.82
CA VAL A 5 1.11 2.59 -6.06
C VAL A 5 0.19 3.50 -5.26
N VAL A 6 -1.12 3.27 -5.34
CA VAL A 6 -2.10 3.75 -4.37
C VAL A 6 -2.59 2.56 -3.56
N ALA A 7 -2.49 2.63 -2.24
CA ALA A 7 -2.99 1.60 -1.34
C ALA A 7 -4.28 2.06 -0.64
N ASP A 8 -5.30 1.20 -0.59
CA ASP A 8 -6.53 1.49 0.15
C ASP A 8 -6.31 1.45 1.68
N ALA A 9 -7.33 1.91 2.42
CA ALA A 9 -7.27 1.97 3.87
C ALA A 9 -7.10 0.59 4.52
N ASP A 10 -7.75 -0.45 3.97
CA ASP A 10 -7.65 -1.83 4.49
C ASP A 10 -6.26 -2.46 4.27
N THR A 11 -5.55 -2.04 3.22
CA THR A 11 -4.15 -2.41 2.99
C THR A 11 -3.24 -1.67 3.95
N LEU A 12 -3.47 -0.38 4.17
CA LEU A 12 -2.66 0.45 5.07
C LEU A 12 -2.99 0.26 6.56
N PHE A 13 -4.11 -0.38 6.91
CA PHE A 13 -4.54 -0.54 8.30
C PHE A 13 -3.57 -1.40 9.14
N PRO A 14 -3.13 -2.60 8.69
CA PRO A 14 -2.14 -3.37 9.43
C PRO A 14 -0.78 -2.68 9.47
N GLY A 15 -0.25 -2.44 10.67
CA GLY A 15 1.04 -1.76 10.85
C GLY A 15 2.21 -2.44 10.12
N ALA A 16 2.25 -3.78 10.10
CA ALA A 16 3.29 -4.53 9.40
C ALA A 16 3.22 -4.33 7.86
N MET A 17 2.01 -4.37 7.28
CA MET A 17 1.82 -4.12 5.85
C MET A 17 2.22 -2.69 5.49
N ARG A 18 1.71 -1.72 6.24
CA ARG A 18 1.99 -0.30 6.02
C ARG A 18 3.47 0.03 6.14
N GLY A 19 4.13 -0.47 7.18
CA GLY A 19 5.56 -0.25 7.38
C GLY A 19 6.39 -0.84 6.23
N LEU A 20 6.08 -2.07 5.82
CA LEU A 20 6.77 -2.70 4.69
C LEU A 20 6.63 -1.87 3.39
N LEU A 21 5.42 -1.39 3.07
CA LEU A 21 5.20 -0.55 1.88
C LEU A 21 5.98 0.77 1.96
N ILE A 22 6.05 1.42 3.13
CA ILE A 22 6.85 2.64 3.32
C ILE A 22 8.34 2.37 3.08
N PHE A 23 8.89 1.27 3.63
CA PHE A 23 10.28 0.90 3.39
C PHE A 23 10.55 0.54 1.93
N MET A 24 9.57 -0.05 1.22
CA MET A 24 9.69 -0.28 -0.22
C MET A 24 9.72 1.01 -1.04
N ASP A 25 9.04 2.07 -0.60
CA ASP A 25 9.16 3.40 -1.23
C ASP A 25 10.55 4.00 -1.05
N TYR A 26 11.07 3.96 0.18
CA TYR A 26 12.41 4.45 0.49
C TYR A 26 13.49 3.77 -0.34
N GLN A 27 13.33 2.47 -0.61
CA GLN A 27 14.26 1.72 -1.46
C GLN A 27 13.98 1.86 -2.96
N GLY A 28 12.99 2.66 -3.35
CA GLY A 28 12.71 2.98 -4.75
C GLY A 28 12.08 1.84 -5.56
N MET A 29 11.60 0.78 -4.90
CA MET A 29 10.84 -0.29 -5.57
C MET A 29 9.46 0.20 -6.01
N ILE A 30 8.79 0.94 -5.11
CA ILE A 30 7.49 1.56 -5.37
C ILE A 30 7.53 3.06 -5.14
N LYS A 31 6.52 3.78 -5.66
CA LYS A 31 6.15 5.12 -5.22
C LYS A 31 4.75 5.10 -4.62
N LEU A 32 4.68 5.10 -3.29
CA LEU A 32 3.45 4.95 -2.54
C LEU A 32 2.72 6.29 -2.45
N HIS A 33 1.41 6.24 -2.68
CA HIS A 33 0.50 7.37 -2.61
C HIS A 33 -0.75 7.05 -1.81
N TRP A 34 -1.30 8.09 -1.20
CA TRP A 34 -2.56 8.07 -0.48
C TRP A 34 -3.21 9.46 -0.53
N SER A 35 -4.45 9.55 -0.07
CA SER A 35 -5.14 10.81 0.15
C SER A 35 -5.48 10.97 1.63
N PRO A 36 -5.76 12.20 2.11
CA PRO A 36 -6.28 12.40 3.46
C PRO A 36 -7.58 11.63 3.72
N LEU A 37 -8.38 11.35 2.69
CA LEU A 37 -9.60 10.54 2.80
C LEU A 37 -9.27 9.08 3.17
N ILE A 38 -8.27 8.48 2.50
CA ILE A 38 -7.77 7.14 2.80
C ILE A 38 -7.21 7.09 4.24
N LEU A 39 -6.39 8.07 4.62
CA LEU A 39 -5.79 8.08 5.95
C LEU A 39 -6.82 8.34 7.07
N ASP A 40 -7.88 9.10 6.80
CA ASP A 40 -8.98 9.25 7.75
C ASP A 40 -9.72 7.93 8.00
N GLU A 41 -9.91 7.12 6.97
CA GLU A 41 -10.45 5.76 7.12
C GLU A 41 -9.53 4.86 7.94
N VAL A 42 -8.21 4.92 7.70
CA VAL A 42 -7.22 4.20 8.53
C VAL A 42 -7.33 4.64 9.99
N CYS A 43 -7.38 5.95 10.26
CA CYS A 43 -7.49 6.50 11.61
C CYS A 43 -8.77 6.02 12.32
N ARG A 44 -9.92 6.09 11.65
CA ARG A 44 -11.20 5.60 12.19
C ARG A 44 -11.15 4.10 12.46
N ALA A 45 -10.57 3.31 11.55
CA ALA A 45 -10.42 1.87 11.73
C ALA A 45 -9.51 1.52 12.92
N LEU A 46 -8.41 2.26 13.12
CA LEU A 46 -7.50 2.07 14.26
C LEU A 46 -8.21 2.28 15.60
N VAL A 47 -9.04 3.33 15.71
CA VAL A 47 -9.83 3.60 16.93
C VAL A 47 -10.92 2.55 17.12
N ARG A 48 -11.70 2.27 16.07
CA ARG A 48 -12.81 1.31 16.12
C ARG A 48 -12.37 -0.09 16.54
N THR A 49 -11.13 -0.49 16.22
CA THR A 49 -10.57 -1.80 16.54
C THR A 49 -9.75 -1.82 17.84
N GLY A 50 -9.69 -0.70 18.57
CA GLY A 50 -8.94 -0.60 19.83
C GLY A 50 -7.42 -0.59 19.66
N ARG A 51 -6.89 -0.43 18.44
CA ARG A 51 -5.44 -0.29 18.19
C ARG A 51 -4.90 1.09 18.56
N LYS A 52 -5.80 2.07 18.66
CA LYS A 52 -5.55 3.43 19.13
C LYS A 52 -6.65 3.84 20.08
N ASN A 53 -6.29 4.53 21.16
CA ASN A 53 -7.24 4.90 22.22
C ASN A 53 -8.16 6.05 21.79
N SER A 54 -7.73 6.86 20.81
CA SER A 54 -8.50 8.02 20.34
C SER A 54 -8.13 8.40 18.90
N LEU A 55 -9.00 9.19 18.25
CA LEU A 55 -8.69 9.77 16.94
C LEU A 55 -7.48 10.69 16.99
N LYS A 56 -7.24 11.38 18.11
CA LYS A 56 -6.05 12.22 18.30
C LYS A 56 -4.76 11.38 18.19
N GLU A 57 -4.72 10.23 18.86
CA GLU A 57 -3.57 9.32 18.79
C GLU A 57 -3.41 8.70 17.40
N ALA A 58 -4.51 8.38 16.72
CA ALA A 58 -4.48 7.89 15.36
C ALA A 58 -3.94 8.95 14.38
N LYS A 59 -4.36 10.21 14.51
CA LYS A 59 -3.88 11.33 13.69
C LYS A 59 -2.40 11.66 13.93
N GLN A 60 -1.88 11.43 15.13
CA GLN A 60 -0.43 11.53 15.36
C GLN A 60 0.34 10.48 14.53
N ALA A 61 -0.18 9.26 14.42
CA ALA A 61 0.42 8.24 13.54
C ALA A 61 0.29 8.61 12.06
N GLU A 62 -0.82 9.23 11.65
CA GLU A 62 -0.99 9.78 10.29
C GLU A 62 0.08 10.83 9.96
N VAL A 63 0.35 11.78 10.88
CA VAL A 63 1.40 12.79 10.70
C VAL A 63 2.76 12.12 10.49
N LEU A 64 3.12 11.12 11.31
CA LEU A 64 4.39 10.39 11.13
C LEU A 64 4.47 9.70 9.76
N MET A 65 3.37 9.18 9.22
CA MET A 65 3.36 8.60 7.87
C MET A 65 3.62 9.67 6.80
N CYS A 66 2.96 10.82 6.90
CA CYS A 66 3.13 11.93 5.98
C CYS A 66 4.54 12.52 6.05
N ASP A 67 5.12 12.65 7.24
CA ASP A 67 6.49 13.11 7.43
C ASP A 67 7.51 12.10 6.86
N SER A 68 7.19 10.81 6.94
CA SER A 68 8.03 9.75 6.36
C SER A 68 8.05 9.82 4.84
N LEU A 69 6.91 10.07 4.19
CA LEU A 69 6.80 10.19 2.73
C LEU A 69 6.13 11.52 2.32
N PRO A 70 6.88 12.65 2.31
CA PRO A 70 6.30 13.98 2.08
C PRO A 70 5.60 14.15 0.72
N ASN A 71 5.99 13.35 -0.28
CA ASN A 71 5.45 13.41 -1.63
C ASN A 71 4.34 12.38 -1.91
N ALA A 72 3.93 11.59 -0.91
CA ALA A 72 2.92 10.55 -1.08
C ALA A 72 1.49 11.10 -1.13
N THR A 73 1.24 12.25 -0.49
CA THR A 73 -0.11 12.77 -0.29
C THR A 73 -0.67 13.45 -1.54
N VAL A 74 -1.78 12.93 -2.05
CA VAL A 74 -2.64 13.63 -3.03
C VAL A 74 -3.72 14.41 -2.28
N SER A 75 -3.88 15.70 -2.57
CA SER A 75 -4.80 16.56 -1.82
C SER A 75 -6.26 16.11 -1.96
N THR A 76 -7.08 16.36 -0.94
CA THR A 76 -8.52 16.04 -0.98
C THR A 76 -9.23 16.72 -2.16
N LYS A 77 -8.84 17.96 -2.50
CA LYS A 77 -9.40 18.72 -3.63
C LYS A 77 -9.10 18.01 -4.95
N ASP A 78 -7.85 17.60 -5.15
CA ASP A 78 -7.39 16.94 -6.36
C ASP A 78 -8.07 15.57 -6.53
N VAL A 79 -8.21 14.82 -5.43
CA VAL A 79 -8.95 13.56 -5.41
C VAL A 79 -10.42 13.76 -5.74
N GLN A 80 -11.11 14.71 -5.10
CA GLN A 80 -12.53 14.98 -5.35
C GLN A 80 -12.83 15.41 -6.78
N ALA A 81 -11.91 16.16 -7.42
CA ALA A 81 -12.03 16.55 -8.81
C ALA A 81 -12.08 15.34 -9.78
N GLN A 82 -11.59 14.17 -9.38
CA GLN A 82 -11.59 12.95 -10.20
C GLN A 82 -12.83 12.07 -10.01
N PHE A 83 -13.74 12.38 -9.07
CA PHE A 83 -14.84 11.48 -8.70
C PHE A 83 -15.75 11.13 -9.88
N GLN A 84 -16.09 12.11 -10.71
CA GLN A 84 -16.94 11.88 -11.87
C GLN A 84 -16.26 10.96 -12.91
N ALA A 85 -14.95 11.12 -13.12
CA ALA A 85 -14.20 10.34 -14.10
C ALA A 85 -14.13 8.86 -13.72
N VAL A 86 -13.99 8.56 -12.42
CA VAL A 86 -13.85 7.18 -11.94
C VAL A 86 -15.18 6.50 -11.59
N ALA A 87 -16.27 7.25 -11.41
CA ALA A 87 -17.56 6.72 -10.98
C ALA A 87 -18.04 5.48 -11.79
N PRO A 88 -17.90 5.40 -13.13
CA PRO A 88 -18.30 4.21 -13.88
C PRO A 88 -17.48 2.95 -13.56
N ALA A 89 -16.27 3.12 -13.02
CA ALA A 89 -15.31 2.07 -12.69
C ALA A 89 -15.43 1.56 -11.24
N VAL A 90 -16.22 2.22 -10.40
CA VAL A 90 -16.38 1.88 -8.97
C VAL A 90 -17.84 1.46 -8.72
N LYS A 91 -18.05 0.42 -7.93
CA LYS A 91 -19.39 -0.06 -7.51
C LYS A 91 -19.79 0.48 -6.15
N SER A 92 -18.83 0.61 -5.24
CA SER A 92 -19.03 1.16 -3.90
C SER A 92 -18.72 2.65 -3.89
N HIS A 93 -19.71 3.49 -3.55
CA HIS A 93 -19.48 4.93 -3.46
C HIS A 93 -18.39 5.29 -2.45
N LYS A 94 -18.23 4.49 -1.39
CA LYS A 94 -17.22 4.69 -0.35
C LYS A 94 -15.80 4.52 -0.87
N ASP A 95 -15.59 3.64 -1.85
CA ASP A 95 -14.25 3.33 -2.38
C ASP A 95 -13.88 4.22 -3.59
N THR A 96 -14.76 5.15 -3.98
CA THR A 96 -14.55 6.08 -5.10
C THR A 96 -13.27 6.90 -4.91
N HIS A 97 -12.98 7.32 -3.68
CA HIS A 97 -11.83 8.18 -3.39
C HIS A 97 -10.48 7.48 -3.63
N VAL A 98 -10.42 6.15 -3.49
CA VAL A 98 -9.21 5.37 -3.74
C VAL A 98 -8.90 5.34 -5.24
N ALA A 99 -9.89 5.03 -6.07
CA ALA A 99 -9.74 5.06 -7.53
C ALA A 99 -9.46 6.49 -8.03
N ALA A 100 -10.12 7.49 -7.46
CA ALA A 100 -9.91 8.89 -7.78
C ALA A 100 -8.50 9.38 -7.46
N CYS A 101 -7.92 8.94 -6.33
CA CYS A 101 -6.53 9.19 -5.98
C CYS A 101 -5.57 8.64 -7.04
N ALA A 102 -5.75 7.38 -7.47
CA ALA A 102 -4.94 6.78 -8.53
C ALA A 102 -5.14 7.50 -9.88
N HIS A 103 -6.37 7.87 -10.21
CA HIS A 103 -6.68 8.58 -11.45
C HIS A 103 -6.04 9.97 -11.50
N PHE A 104 -5.96 10.68 -10.38
CA PHE A 104 -5.28 11.98 -10.35
C PHE A 104 -3.81 11.87 -10.78
N LEU A 105 -3.10 10.83 -10.35
CA LEU A 105 -1.69 10.62 -10.72
C LEU A 105 -1.53 10.36 -12.23
N ILE A 106 -2.51 9.72 -12.87
CA ILE A 106 -2.58 9.60 -14.33
C ILE A 106 -2.87 10.95 -14.97
N ALA A 107 -3.94 11.64 -14.53
CA ALA A 107 -4.41 12.89 -15.15
C ALA A 107 -3.40 14.04 -15.03
N SER A 108 -2.62 14.07 -13.95
CA SER A 108 -1.54 15.04 -13.71
C SER A 108 -0.23 14.68 -14.41
N LEU A 109 -0.17 13.54 -15.10
CA LEU A 109 1.05 13.02 -15.74
C LEU A 109 2.22 12.90 -14.75
N ALA A 110 1.94 12.54 -13.49
CA ALA A 110 2.98 12.37 -12.47
C ALA A 110 4.01 11.29 -12.85
N TYR A 111 3.59 10.33 -13.69
CA TYR A 111 4.38 9.17 -14.10
C TYR A 111 4.32 8.94 -15.62
N PRO A 112 4.91 9.83 -16.45
CA PRO A 112 4.73 9.83 -17.90
C PRO A 112 5.34 8.59 -18.61
N ASN A 113 6.30 7.92 -17.96
CA ASN A 113 6.96 6.73 -18.49
C ASN A 113 6.41 5.41 -17.91
N THR A 114 5.27 5.46 -17.23
CA THR A 114 4.63 4.28 -16.61
C THR A 114 3.33 3.95 -17.33
N SER A 115 3.10 2.66 -17.60
CA SER A 115 1.89 2.19 -18.29
C SER A 115 0.61 2.31 -17.46
N SER A 116 0.72 2.26 -16.13
CA SER A 116 -0.41 2.33 -15.21
C SER A 116 -0.01 2.65 -13.77
N ILE A 117 -0.92 3.27 -13.02
CA ILE A 117 -0.82 3.33 -11.54
C ILE A 117 -1.41 2.04 -10.96
N VAL A 118 -0.70 1.40 -10.03
CA VAL A 118 -1.19 0.20 -9.36
C VAL A 118 -2.08 0.61 -8.18
N LEU A 119 -3.33 0.17 -8.18
CA LEU A 119 -4.23 0.28 -7.03
C LEU A 119 -4.23 -1.05 -6.28
N ILE A 120 -3.67 -1.03 -5.07
CA ILE A 120 -3.63 -2.19 -4.19
C ILE A 120 -4.83 -2.12 -3.24
N THR A 121 -5.67 -3.16 -3.30
CA THR A 121 -6.87 -3.25 -2.46
C THR A 121 -7.19 -4.71 -2.11
N ARG A 122 -7.70 -4.92 -0.90
CA ARG A 122 -8.24 -6.23 -0.48
C ARG A 122 -9.63 -6.48 -1.06
N ASN A 123 -10.42 -5.41 -1.26
CA ASN A 123 -11.82 -5.49 -1.64
C ASN A 123 -12.02 -5.28 -3.15
N THR A 124 -11.45 -6.18 -3.95
CA THR A 124 -11.50 -6.09 -5.42
C THR A 124 -12.92 -6.10 -6.00
N LYS A 125 -13.91 -6.57 -5.24
CA LYS A 125 -15.32 -6.63 -5.65
C LYS A 125 -15.96 -5.24 -5.83
N ASP A 126 -15.44 -4.24 -5.13
CA ASP A 126 -15.95 -2.86 -5.11
C ASP A 126 -15.56 -2.07 -6.35
N PHE A 127 -14.74 -2.67 -7.22
CA PHE A 127 -14.25 -2.07 -8.46
C PHE A 127 -14.62 -2.92 -9.67
N LYS A 128 -14.72 -2.27 -10.83
CA LYS A 128 -14.83 -2.91 -12.15
C LYS A 128 -13.45 -2.89 -12.80
N LYS A 129 -12.69 -3.99 -12.65
CA LYS A 129 -11.29 -4.11 -13.11
C LYS A 129 -11.06 -3.63 -14.55
N SER A 130 -11.93 -4.02 -15.49
CA SER A 130 -11.81 -3.62 -16.90
C SER A 130 -12.03 -2.13 -17.13
N ASN A 131 -12.87 -1.46 -16.32
CA ASN A 131 -13.10 -0.02 -16.42
C ASN A 131 -11.93 0.76 -15.80
N LEU A 132 -11.36 0.28 -14.68
CA LEU A 132 -10.15 0.85 -14.11
C LEU A 132 -8.96 0.76 -15.08
N ALA A 133 -8.80 -0.37 -15.77
CA ALA A 133 -7.72 -0.55 -16.73
C ALA A 133 -7.79 0.47 -17.89
N LYS A 134 -9.00 0.81 -18.36
CA LYS A 134 -9.21 1.86 -19.39
C LYS A 134 -8.82 3.26 -18.92
N LEU A 135 -8.79 3.48 -17.60
CA LEU A 135 -8.35 4.71 -16.97
C LEU A 135 -6.85 4.71 -16.61
N GLY A 136 -6.09 3.69 -17.06
CA GLY A 136 -4.67 3.55 -16.70
C GLY A 136 -4.43 3.08 -15.27
N ILE A 137 -5.43 2.46 -14.62
CA ILE A 137 -5.32 1.94 -13.25
C ILE A 137 -5.31 0.42 -13.26
N SER A 138 -4.21 -0.17 -12.80
CA SER A 138 -4.06 -1.62 -12.63
C SER A 138 -4.42 -2.02 -11.20
N MET A 139 -5.53 -2.74 -11.02
CA MET A 139 -5.94 -3.22 -9.70
C MET A 139 -5.33 -4.58 -9.37
N GLN A 140 -4.71 -4.68 -8.18
CA GLN A 140 -4.13 -5.92 -7.65
C GLN A 140 -4.47 -6.11 -6.17
N LYS A 141 -4.44 -7.37 -5.71
CA LYS A 141 -4.46 -7.66 -4.27
C LYS A 141 -3.07 -7.43 -3.66
N PRO A 142 -2.98 -7.11 -2.35
CA PRO A 142 -1.71 -6.90 -1.69
C PRO A 142 -0.73 -8.06 -1.82
N ASP A 143 -1.21 -9.30 -1.63
CA ASP A 143 -0.37 -10.49 -1.67
C ASP A 143 0.12 -10.80 -3.08
N ASP A 144 -0.76 -10.73 -4.07
CA ASP A 144 -0.39 -10.95 -5.49
C ASP A 144 0.68 -9.93 -5.93
N PHE A 145 0.48 -8.65 -5.58
CA PHE A 145 1.43 -7.58 -5.92
C PHE A 145 2.81 -7.79 -5.28
N LEU A 146 2.84 -8.09 -3.97
CA LEU A 146 4.10 -8.27 -3.25
C LEU A 146 4.79 -9.58 -3.60
N ASP A 147 4.04 -10.64 -3.92
CA ASP A 147 4.59 -11.90 -4.39
C ASP A 147 5.28 -11.74 -5.75
N ASP A 148 4.63 -11.05 -6.70
CA ASP A 148 5.20 -10.70 -8.00
C ASP A 148 6.46 -9.82 -7.82
N LEU A 149 6.42 -8.82 -6.93
CA LEU A 149 7.57 -7.97 -6.66
C LEU A 149 8.73 -8.78 -6.04
N THR A 150 8.43 -9.71 -5.14
CA THR A 150 9.41 -10.59 -4.50
C THR A 150 10.00 -11.58 -5.50
N ALA A 151 9.21 -12.09 -6.44
CA ALA A 151 9.71 -12.95 -7.51
C ALA A 151 10.69 -12.22 -8.43
N ASN A 152 10.40 -10.96 -8.75
CA ASN A 152 11.21 -10.15 -9.66
C ASN A 152 12.44 -9.51 -9.00
N GLN A 153 12.34 -9.12 -7.73
CA GLN A 153 13.37 -8.38 -7.00
C GLN A 153 13.57 -8.93 -5.57
N PRO A 154 13.92 -10.22 -5.41
CA PRO A 154 13.92 -10.89 -4.11
C PRO A 154 14.87 -10.23 -3.09
N GLN A 155 16.06 -9.78 -3.53
CA GLN A 155 17.02 -9.11 -2.64
C GLN A 155 16.48 -7.78 -2.12
N ASN A 156 15.92 -6.95 -3.01
CA ASN A 156 15.40 -5.64 -2.63
C ASN A 156 14.25 -5.78 -1.63
N VAL A 157 13.32 -6.72 -1.86
CA VAL A 157 12.23 -6.97 -0.92
C VAL A 157 12.76 -7.49 0.43
N ALA A 158 13.73 -8.39 0.41
CA ALA A 158 14.37 -8.91 1.63
C ALA A 158 15.07 -7.80 2.43
N ASP A 159 15.74 -6.86 1.75
CA ASP A 159 16.38 -5.72 2.38
C ASP A 159 15.34 -4.73 2.94
N ALA A 160 14.25 -4.41 2.23
CA ALA A 160 13.17 -3.59 2.78
C ALA A 160 12.57 -4.24 4.04
N PHE A 161 12.32 -5.54 3.98
CA PHE A 161 11.83 -6.32 5.11
C PHE A 161 12.78 -6.23 6.31
N ARG A 162 14.08 -6.43 6.08
CA ARG A 162 15.10 -6.40 7.15
C ARG A 162 15.22 -5.01 7.77
N HIS A 163 15.29 -3.96 6.97
CA HIS A 163 15.37 -2.60 7.48
C HIS A 163 14.12 -2.22 8.27
N PHE A 164 12.93 -2.54 7.76
CA PHE A 164 11.68 -2.33 8.49
C PHE A 164 11.69 -3.07 9.84
N ARG A 165 12.09 -4.35 9.83
CA ARG A 165 12.20 -5.17 11.03
C ARG A 165 13.14 -4.57 12.08
N GLN A 166 14.26 -4.00 11.64
CA GLN A 166 15.28 -3.41 12.51
C GLN A 166 14.90 -2.02 13.03
N ASP A 167 14.07 -1.29 12.29
CA ASP A 167 13.54 0.03 12.67
C ASP A 167 12.43 -0.06 13.73
N LEU A 168 11.65 -1.15 13.72
CA LEU A 168 10.67 -1.41 14.78
C LEU A 168 11.35 -1.49 16.15
N SER A 169 10.81 -0.76 17.13
CA SER A 169 11.35 -0.77 18.51
C SER A 169 11.41 -2.16 19.14
N SER A 170 10.47 -3.05 18.77
CA SER A 170 10.44 -4.44 19.23
C SER A 170 11.50 -5.34 18.57
N LYS A 171 12.12 -4.89 17.47
CA LYS A 171 13.11 -5.62 16.66
C LYS A 171 12.77 -7.11 16.52
N PRO A 172 11.58 -7.45 15.98
CA PRO A 172 11.12 -8.83 15.97
C PRO A 172 12.09 -9.72 15.19
N THR A 173 12.07 -11.02 15.48
CA THR A 173 12.79 -12.00 14.65
C THR A 173 12.19 -12.01 13.23
N PRO A 174 12.94 -12.45 12.21
CA PRO A 174 12.40 -12.57 10.85
C PRO A 174 11.08 -13.35 10.82
N GLU A 175 11.04 -14.51 11.48
CA GLU A 175 9.83 -15.35 11.50
C GLU A 175 8.64 -14.67 12.20
N ALA A 176 8.87 -13.93 13.29
CA ALA A 176 7.78 -13.24 13.97
C ALA A 176 7.11 -12.17 13.08
N LEU A 177 7.89 -11.42 12.31
CA LEU A 177 7.35 -10.43 11.38
C LEU A 177 6.69 -11.10 10.15
N LEU A 178 7.29 -12.18 9.61
CA LEU A 178 6.69 -12.97 8.54
C LEU A 178 5.32 -13.54 8.95
N ALA A 179 5.22 -14.15 10.14
CA ALA A 179 3.96 -14.66 10.66
C ALA A 179 2.90 -13.56 10.83
N GLN A 180 3.32 -12.34 11.22
CA GLN A 180 2.41 -11.19 11.28
C GLN A 180 1.93 -10.79 9.88
N LEU A 181 2.80 -10.73 8.88
CA LEU A 181 2.43 -10.42 7.49
C LEU A 181 1.47 -11.47 6.91
N GLU A 182 1.76 -12.76 7.15
CA GLU A 182 0.93 -13.90 6.73
C GLU A 182 -0.47 -13.84 7.37
N LYS A 183 -0.55 -13.54 8.67
CA LYS A 183 -1.84 -13.32 9.36
C LYS A 183 -2.64 -12.14 8.78
N ASN A 184 -1.95 -11.17 8.18
CA ASN A 184 -2.57 -10.07 7.44
C ASN A 184 -2.75 -10.41 5.95
N GLY A 185 -2.76 -11.69 5.58
CA GLY A 185 -3.13 -12.18 4.26
C GLY A 185 -2.05 -12.06 3.20
N LEU A 186 -0.76 -11.96 3.56
CA LEU A 186 0.37 -12.04 2.62
C LEU A 186 0.94 -13.48 2.54
N VAL A 187 0.08 -14.46 2.27
CA VAL A 187 0.42 -15.88 2.36
C VAL A 187 1.46 -16.26 1.30
N ASN A 188 1.25 -15.87 0.05
CA ASN A 188 2.14 -16.19 -1.06
C ASN A 188 3.49 -15.49 -0.90
N THR A 189 3.46 -14.19 -0.63
CA THR A 189 4.66 -13.36 -0.42
C THR A 189 5.54 -13.95 0.70
N VAL A 190 4.92 -14.29 1.84
CA VAL A 190 5.65 -14.85 2.99
C VAL A 190 6.19 -16.24 2.66
N GLY A 191 5.40 -17.10 2.00
CA GLY A 191 5.86 -18.40 1.54
C GLY A 191 7.10 -18.30 0.65
N ARG A 192 7.11 -17.35 -0.29
CA ARG A 192 8.25 -17.08 -1.17
C ARG A 192 9.48 -16.60 -0.41
N LEU A 193 9.33 -15.62 0.50
CA LEU A 193 10.44 -15.12 1.32
C LEU A 193 11.04 -16.23 2.18
N ARG A 194 10.21 -17.07 2.82
CA ARG A 194 10.69 -18.22 3.60
C ARG A 194 11.49 -19.19 2.72
N ALA A 195 10.97 -19.56 1.55
CA ALA A 195 11.63 -20.50 0.63
C ALA A 195 12.98 -19.96 0.13
N LEU A 196 13.03 -18.68 -0.25
CA LEU A 196 14.26 -18.02 -0.70
C LEU A 196 15.29 -17.93 0.44
N HIS A 197 14.85 -17.63 1.67
CA HIS A 197 15.73 -17.55 2.83
C HIS A 197 16.31 -18.92 3.22
N GLN A 198 15.46 -19.96 3.25
CA GLN A 198 15.90 -21.35 3.51
C GLN A 198 16.91 -21.83 2.46
N SER A 199 16.72 -21.42 1.21
CA SER A 199 17.64 -21.70 0.10
C SER A 199 18.91 -20.82 0.12
N ARG A 200 19.08 -19.96 1.14
CA ARG A 200 20.19 -19.00 1.29
C ARG A 200 20.34 -18.04 0.11
N LEU A 201 19.26 -17.81 -0.63
CA LEU A 201 19.22 -16.86 -1.74
C LEU A 201 19.03 -15.43 -1.23
N ILE A 202 18.41 -15.24 -0.07
CA ILE A 202 18.21 -13.93 0.58
C ILE A 202 18.47 -14.02 2.10
N THR A 203 18.64 -12.87 2.73
CA THR A 203 18.74 -12.73 4.19
C THR A 203 17.58 -11.86 4.71
N LEU A 204 16.96 -12.22 5.83
CA LEU A 204 15.79 -11.53 6.43
C LEU A 204 16.09 -10.92 7.81
#